data_AF-A0A7J3SN41-F1
#
_entry.id   AF-A0A7J3SN41-F1
#
_cell.length_a   1.000
_cell.length_b   1.000
_cell.length_c   1.000
_cell.angle_alpha   90.00
_cell.angle_beta   90.00
_cell.angle_gamma   90.00
#
_symmetry.space_group_name_H-M   'P 1'
#
loop_
_entity.id
_entity.type
_entity.pdbx_description
1 polymer ?
#
loop_
_entity_poly.entity_id
_entity_poly.type
_entity_poly.pdbx_seq_one_letter_code
_entity_poly.pdbx_strand_id
1 'polypeptide(L)'
;MIEEIKDAFKEYNRSISGSGYYLKPIHYASKSIEGKKRKYIYLGRYWWKVLYLGRDERGKAKIRWVYLGKNRPSNLPEPPTNPLEGVVFYSIEGDSENYYIEEK
;
A
#
# COMPACT_ATOMS: atom_id res chain seq x y z
N MET A 1 3.30 17.34 6.88
CA MET A 1 2.37 16.21 7.12
C MET A 1 2.48 15.04 6.12
N ILE A 2 1.98 15.10 4.87
CA ILE A 2 2.02 13.91 3.97
C ILE A 2 3.45 13.48 3.62
N GLU A 3 4.33 14.45 3.36
CA GLU A 3 5.72 14.15 3.01
C GLU A 3 6.49 13.55 4.19
N GLU A 4 6.28 14.07 5.40
CA GLU A 4 6.84 13.49 6.63
C GLU A 4 6.41 12.03 6.83
N ILE A 5 5.15 11.68 6.53
CA ILE A 5 4.67 10.30 6.58
C ILE A 5 5.41 9.45 5.56
N LYS A 6 5.60 9.93 4.33
CA LYS A 6 6.35 9.19 3.30
C LYS A 6 7.79 8.97 3.72
N ASP A 7 8.44 9.98 4.29
CA ASP A 7 9.83 9.90 4.74
C ASP A 7 9.98 8.92 5.90
N ALA A 8 9.10 8.96 6.90
CA ALA A 8 9.10 8.00 8.01
C ALA A 8 8.93 6.55 7.52
N PHE A 9 8.01 6.32 6.57
CA PHE A 9 7.82 4.98 5.97
C PHE A 9 9.03 4.55 5.14
N LYS A 10 9.69 5.48 4.44
CA LYS A 10 10.90 5.21 3.66
C LYS A 10 12.07 4.84 4.57
N GLU A 11 12.27 5.57 5.65
CA GLU A 11 13.28 5.28 6.66
C GLU A 11 13.04 3.93 7.33
N TYR A 12 11.80 3.66 7.72
CA TYR A 12 11.41 2.35 8.23
C TYR A 12 11.68 1.22 7.23
N ASN A 13 11.29 1.37 5.96
CA ASN A 13 11.58 0.35 4.94
C ASN A 13 13.07 0.12 4.71
N ARG A 14 13.92 1.12 4.94
CA ARG A 14 15.39 0.95 4.93
C ARG A 14 15.85 0.11 6.12
N SER A 15 15.31 0.34 7.32
CA SER A 15 15.70 -0.42 8.51
C SER A 15 15.30 -1.89 8.45
N ILE A 16 14.20 -2.22 7.75
CA ILE A 16 13.77 -3.60 7.50
C ILE A 16 14.23 -4.16 6.14
N SER A 17 15.16 -3.49 5.46
CA SER A 17 15.67 -3.95 4.17
C SER A 17 16.27 -5.36 4.29
N GLY A 18 16.05 -6.19 3.27
CA GLY A 18 16.45 -7.61 3.30
C GLY A 18 15.48 -8.56 4.02
N SER A 19 14.51 -8.05 4.80
CA SER A 19 13.49 -8.90 5.44
C SER A 19 12.51 -9.55 4.45
N GLY A 20 12.45 -9.04 3.22
CA GLY A 20 11.45 -9.41 2.21
C GLY A 20 10.07 -8.79 2.44
N TYR A 21 9.90 -7.96 3.46
CA TYR A 21 8.68 -7.24 3.76
C TYR A 21 8.84 -5.73 3.56
N TYR A 22 7.73 -5.09 3.19
CA TYR A 22 7.67 -3.65 2.98
C TYR A 22 6.33 -3.11 3.47
N LEU A 23 6.39 -1.91 4.02
CA LEU A 23 5.23 -1.18 4.50
C LEU A 23 4.91 -0.03 3.55
N LYS A 24 3.64 0.06 3.11
CA LYS A 24 3.16 1.14 2.26
C LYS A 24 2.11 1.99 3.00
N PRO A 25 2.16 3.32 2.87
CA PRO A 25 1.19 4.22 3.48
C PRO A 25 -0.16 4.25 2.75
N ILE A 26 -0.20 3.72 1.52
CA ILE A 26 -1.35 3.76 0.62
C ILE A 26 -1.55 2.38 -0.04
N HIS A 27 -2.80 1.93 -0.08
CA HIS A 27 -3.24 0.78 -0.88
C HIS A 27 -4.33 1.22 -1.87
N TYR A 28 -4.19 0.82 -3.13
CA TYR A 28 -5.17 1.09 -4.18
C TYR A 28 -5.92 -0.18 -4.53
N ALA A 29 -7.25 -0.10 -4.62
CA ALA A 29 -8.08 -1.19 -5.12
C ALA A 29 -9.10 -0.68 -6.15
N SER A 30 -9.58 -1.56 -7.01
CA SER A 30 -10.70 -1.27 -7.90
C SER A 30 -11.80 -2.29 -7.69
N LYS A 31 -13.05 -1.84 -7.62
CA LYS A 31 -14.23 -2.71 -7.48
C LYS A 31 -15.30 -2.25 -8.46
N SER A 32 -16.04 -3.19 -9.04
CA SER A 32 -17.26 -2.88 -9.79
C SER A 32 -18.45 -2.93 -8.84
N ILE A 33 -19.21 -1.85 -8.75
CA ILE A 33 -20.42 -1.73 -7.92
C ILE A 33 -21.52 -1.16 -8.81
N GLU A 34 -22.63 -1.89 -8.95
CA GLU A 34 -23.78 -1.45 -9.77
C GLU A 34 -23.41 -1.08 -11.21
N GLY A 35 -22.50 -1.85 -11.82
CA GLY A 35 -22.02 -1.60 -13.18
C GLY A 35 -21.04 -0.43 -13.32
N LYS A 36 -20.72 0.28 -12.23
CA LYS A 36 -19.71 1.36 -12.21
C LYS A 36 -18.42 0.90 -11.53
N LYS A 37 -17.28 1.21 -12.14
CA LYS A 37 -15.98 0.96 -11.54
C LYS A 37 -15.65 2.05 -10.52
N ARG A 38 -15.38 1.65 -9.28
CA ARG A 38 -14.88 2.52 -8.22
C ARG A 38 -13.41 2.23 -7.95
N LYS A 39 -12.61 3.28 -7.81
CA LYS A 39 -11.19 3.19 -7.41
C LYS A 39 -11.07 3.67 -5.99
N TYR A 40 -10.64 2.78 -5.10
CA TYR A 40 -10.46 3.06 -3.68
C TYR A 40 -9.00 3.37 -3.38
N ILE A 41 -8.79 4.36 -2.53
CA ILE A 41 -7.51 4.78 -1.96
C ILE A 41 -7.64 4.59 -0.45
N TYR A 42 -6.97 3.57 0.07
CA TYR A 42 -6.94 3.31 1.50
C TYR A 42 -5.63 3.83 2.08
N LEU A 43 -5.73 4.69 3.10
CA LEU A 43 -4.59 5.26 3.81
C LEU A 43 -4.39 4.55 5.16
N GLY A 44 -3.12 4.27 5.49
CA GLY A 44 -2.79 3.51 6.69
C GLY A 44 -1.50 2.70 6.56
N ARG A 45 -1.42 1.56 7.25
CA ARG A 45 -0.25 0.67 7.25
C ARG A 45 -0.54 -0.62 6.52
N TYR A 46 -0.10 -0.70 5.26
CA TYR A 46 -0.35 -1.85 4.39
C TYR A 46 0.91 -2.65 4.14
N TRP A 47 0.89 -3.91 4.54
CA TRP A 47 2.03 -4.81 4.46
C TRP A 47 2.07 -5.57 3.14
N TRP A 48 3.28 -5.65 2.60
CA TRP A 48 3.56 -6.36 1.36
C TRP A 48 4.79 -7.25 1.53
N LYS A 49 4.74 -8.44 0.92
CA LYS A 49 5.90 -9.33 0.77
C LYS A 49 6.42 -9.23 -0.66
N VAL A 50 7.73 -9.12 -0.80
CA VAL A 50 8.41 -9.19 -2.09
C VAL A 50 9.01 -10.58 -2.24
N LEU A 51 8.54 -11.30 -3.25
CA LEU A 51 9.06 -12.61 -3.63
C LEU A 51 9.98 -12.46 -4.84
N TYR A 52 11.20 -12.96 -4.74
CA TYR A 52 12.11 -13.06 -5.88
C TYR A 52 11.74 -14.29 -6.71
N LEU A 53 11.57 -14.10 -8.03
CA LEU A 53 11.15 -15.12 -8.98
C LEU A 53 12.26 -15.47 -9.99
N GLY A 54 13.51 -15.11 -9.70
CA GLY A 54 14.63 -15.28 -10.62
C GLY A 54 14.91 -14.04 -11.47
N ARG A 55 15.60 -14.23 -12.59
CA ARG A 55 15.91 -13.19 -13.59
C ARG A 55 15.19 -13.51 -14.90
N ASP A 56 14.80 -12.47 -15.64
CA ASP A 56 14.32 -12.62 -17.02
C ASP A 56 15.49 -12.84 -18.01
N GLU A 57 15.15 -13.05 -19.28
CA GLU A 57 16.11 -13.27 -20.38
C GLU A 57 17.09 -12.09 -20.57
N ARG A 58 16.75 -10.90 -20.05
CA ARG A 58 17.60 -9.70 -20.08
C ARG A 58 18.39 -9.52 -18.78
N GLY A 59 18.35 -10.50 -17.88
CA GLY A 59 19.06 -10.50 -16.61
C GLY A 59 18.41 -9.61 -15.53
N LYS A 60 17.21 -9.05 -15.75
CA LYS A 60 16.51 -8.20 -14.78
C LYS A 60 15.82 -9.06 -13.73
N ALA A 61 15.93 -8.68 -12.46
CA ALA A 61 15.25 -9.37 -11.36
C ALA A 61 13.73 -9.32 -11.55
N LYS A 62 13.10 -10.50 -11.57
CA LYS A 62 11.66 -10.65 -11.58
C LYS A 62 11.19 -10.75 -10.14
N ILE A 63 10.33 -9.83 -9.72
CA ILE A 63 9.78 -9.82 -8.37
C ILE A 63 8.25 -9.85 -8.41
N ARG A 64 7.64 -10.46 -7.40
CA ARG A 64 6.20 -10.43 -7.17
C ARG A 64 5.90 -9.78 -5.84
N TRP A 65 4.99 -8.82 -5.86
CA TRP A 65 4.45 -8.18 -4.67
C TRP A 65 3.20 -8.93 -4.23
N VAL A 66 3.18 -9.40 -2.97
CA VAL A 66 2.03 -10.08 -2.35
C VAL A 66 1.51 -9.21 -1.23
N TYR A 67 0.25 -8.80 -1.33
CA TYR A 67 -0.40 -8.02 -0.28
C TYR A 67 -0.75 -8.91 0.91
N LEU A 68 -0.43 -8.46 2.13
CA LEU A 68 -0.63 -9.22 3.37
C LEU A 68 -1.72 -8.64 4.29
N GLY A 69 -2.27 -7.47 3.96
CA GLY A 69 -3.24 -6.79 4.81
C GLY A 69 -2.61 -5.73 5.71
N LYS A 70 -3.29 -5.45 6.83
CA LYS A 70 -2.91 -4.41 7.80
C LYS A 70 -2.06 -4.93 8.97
N ASN A 71 -2.08 -6.24 9.19
CA ASN A 71 -1.37 -6.85 10.30
C ASN A 71 0.13 -6.91 10.02
N ARG A 72 0.93 -6.45 10.98
CA ARG A 72 2.38 -6.51 10.91
C ARG A 72 2.86 -7.97 10.91
N PRO A 73 3.75 -8.38 9.99
CA PRO A 73 4.45 -9.65 10.05
C PRO A 73 5.21 -9.84 11.36
N SER A 74 5.31 -11.07 11.86
CA SER A 74 6.10 -11.37 13.06
C SER A 74 7.58 -11.01 12.87
N ASN A 75 8.25 -10.62 13.96
CA ASN A 75 9.70 -10.32 14.02
C ASN A 75 10.16 -9.06 13.26
N LEU A 76 9.26 -8.12 12.97
CA LEU A 76 9.63 -6.79 12.45
C LEU A 76 9.51 -5.71 13.55
N PRO A 77 10.35 -4.66 13.54
CA PRO A 77 10.26 -3.55 14.49
C PRO A 77 8.90 -2.84 14.40
N GLU A 78 8.55 -2.03 15.41
CA GLU A 78 7.31 -1.24 15.36
C GLU A 78 7.32 -0.26 14.18
N PRO A 79 6.28 -0.23 13.34
CA PRO A 79 6.21 0.68 12.22
C PRO A 79 5.89 2.12 12.69
N PRO A 80 6.22 3.13 11.88
CA PRO A 80 5.83 4.51 12.17
C PRO A 80 4.30 4.63 12.27
N THR A 81 3.84 5.57 13.10
CA THR A 81 2.42 5.93 13.16
C THR A 81 1.96 6.57 11.85
N ASN A 82 0.69 6.38 11.49
CA ASN A 82 0.06 7.06 10.36
C ASN A 82 -1.21 7.76 10.84
N PRO A 83 -1.28 9.10 10.86
CA PRO A 83 -2.47 9.82 11.30
C PRO A 83 -3.67 9.64 10.35
N LEU A 84 -3.44 9.12 9.14
CA LEU A 84 -4.47 8.83 8.15
C LEU A 84 -4.91 7.35 8.20
N GLU A 85 -4.55 6.62 9.26
CA GLU A 85 -4.92 5.21 9.41
C GLU A 85 -6.44 5.03 9.38
N GLY A 86 -6.91 4.23 8.42
CA GLY A 86 -8.33 3.91 8.29
C GLY A 86 -9.11 4.87 7.40
N VAL A 87 -8.51 5.97 6.94
CA VAL A 87 -9.13 6.88 5.97
C VAL A 87 -9.24 6.18 4.61
N VAL A 88 -10.44 6.20 4.03
CA VAL A 88 -10.72 5.61 2.73
C VAL A 88 -11.40 6.63 1.84
N PHE A 89 -10.80 6.88 0.69
CA PHE A 89 -11.41 7.65 -0.39
C PHE A 89 -11.78 6.73 -1.54
N TYR A 90 -12.79 7.08 -2.32
CA TYR A 90 -12.99 6.47 -3.63
C TYR A 90 -13.40 7.49 -4.69
N SER A 91 -13.02 7.21 -5.93
CA SER A 91 -13.55 7.88 -7.12
C SER A 91 -14.36 6.92 -7.97
N ILE A 92 -15.30 7.46 -8.74
CA ILE A 92 -16.18 6.70 -9.63
C ILE A 92 -15.73 6.95 -11.07
N GLU A 93 -15.63 5.90 -11.87
CA GLU A 93 -15.34 6.03 -13.30
C GLU A 93 -16.42 6.88 -13.99
N GLY A 94 -15.99 7.94 -14.69
CA GLY A 94 -16.87 8.95 -15.28
C GLY A 94 -17.12 10.18 -14.40
N ASP A 95 -16.64 10.19 -13.15
CA ASP A 95 -16.75 11.32 -12.21
C ASP A 95 -15.35 11.69 -11.71
N SER A 96 -14.65 12.52 -12.49
CA SER A 96 -13.27 12.94 -12.20
C SER A 96 -13.16 14.12 -11.23
N GLU A 97 -14.27 14.80 -10.95
CA GLU A 97 -14.26 16.03 -10.15
C GLU A 97 -14.44 15.75 -8.65
N ASN A 98 -14.95 14.58 -8.29
CA ASN A 98 -15.31 14.24 -6.91
C ASN A 98 -14.51 13.08 -6.34
N TYR A 99 -14.20 13.19 -5.06
CA TYR A 99 -13.78 12.08 -4.21
C TYR A 99 -14.78 11.93 -3.07
N TYR A 100 -15.13 10.69 -2.79
CA TYR A 100 -16.07 10.33 -1.74
C TYR A 100 -15.29 9.70 -0.58
N ILE A 101 -15.72 9.97 0.65
CA ILE A 101 -15.15 9.37 1.86
C ILE A 101 -16.03 8.19 2.26
N GLU A 102 -15.43 7.03 2.47
CA GLU A 102 -16.12 5.87 3.05
C GLU A 102 -15.87 5.87 4.56
N GLU A 103 -16.88 6.29 5.33
CA GLU A 103 -16.87 6.14 6.79
C GLU A 103 -17.07 4.66 7.15
N LYS A 104 -16.30 4.19 8.14
CA LYS A 104 -16.34 2.81 8.63
C LYS A 104 -16.99 2.71 9.98
#